data_AF-A0A832SF19-F1
#
_entry.id   AF-A0A832SF19-F1
#
_cell.length_a   1.000
_cell.length_b   1.000
_cell.length_c   1.000
_cell.angle_alpha   90.00
_cell.angle_beta   90.00
_cell.angle_gamma   90.00
#
_symmetry.space_group_name_H-M   'P 1'
#
loop_
_entity.id
_entity.type
_entity.pdbx_description
1 polymer ?
#
loop_
_entity_poly.entity_id
_entity_poly.type
_entity_poly.pdbx_seq_one_letter_code
_entity_poly.pdbx_strand_id
1 'polypeptide(L)'
;GDLVSKPYLDATIATMRKFGVSVQTLIPYKKYNVLPQIYKNTTFTVPIDFSSLALILSFAVLNGEDITVKGSMGNLPQGDEAFIDFLEQLGVSVIIDDNEIKIKS
;
A
#
# COMPACT_ATOMS: atom_id res chain seq x y z
N GLY A 1 -10.37 -22.51 -0.98
CA GLY A 1 -10.23 -21.41 -0.01
C GLY A 1 -10.10 -20.11 -0.74
N ASP A 2 -10.48 -19.01 -0.11
CA ASP A 2 -10.23 -17.67 -0.65
C ASP A 2 -8.78 -17.26 -0.39
N LEU A 3 -8.17 -16.61 -1.39
CA LEU A 3 -6.82 -16.09 -1.25
C LEU A 3 -6.83 -14.94 -0.25
N VAL A 4 -6.05 -15.06 0.83
CA VAL A 4 -5.91 -14.01 1.86
C VAL A 4 -4.89 -12.95 1.47
N SER A 5 -3.92 -13.29 0.62
CA SER A 5 -2.82 -12.43 0.19
C SER A 5 -3.10 -11.67 -1.11
N LYS A 6 -4.36 -11.32 -1.40
CA LYS A 6 -4.73 -10.59 -2.62
C LYS A 6 -3.94 -9.29 -2.81
N PRO A 7 -3.77 -8.43 -1.78
CA PRO A 7 -3.01 -7.18 -1.94
C PRO A 7 -1.56 -7.43 -2.32
N TYR A 8 -0.91 -8.45 -1.73
CA TYR A 8 0.46 -8.82 -2.07
C TYR A 8 0.60 -9.35 -3.50
N LEU A 9 -0.39 -10.11 -3.97
CA LEU A 9 -0.42 -10.58 -5.36
C LEU A 9 -0.58 -9.42 -6.34
N ASP A 10 -1.49 -8.49 -6.03
CA ASP A 10 -1.74 -7.31 -6.84
C ASP A 10 -0.52 -6.37 -6.86
N ALA A 11 0.15 -6.18 -5.73
CA ALA A 11 1.43 -5.48 -5.63
C ALA A 11 2.53 -6.14 -6.46
N THR A 12 2.61 -7.48 -6.46
CA THR A 12 3.57 -8.24 -7.27
C THR A 12 3.31 -7.99 -8.76
N ILE A 13 2.05 -8.13 -9.21
CA ILE A 13 1.68 -7.92 -10.61
C ILE A 13 1.91 -6.46 -11.04
N ALA A 14 1.56 -5.49 -10.19
CA ALA A 14 1.80 -4.07 -10.43
C ALA A 14 3.29 -3.77 -10.57
N THR A 15 4.13 -4.35 -9.70
CA THR A 15 5.59 -4.25 -9.78
C THR A 15 6.10 -4.85 -11.09
N MET A 16 5.70 -6.08 -11.43
CA MET A 16 6.11 -6.71 -12.70
C MET A 16 5.79 -5.83 -13.91
N ARG A 17 4.58 -5.24 -13.95
CA ARG A 17 4.16 -4.31 -15.02
C ARG A 17 5.02 -3.05 -15.09
N LYS A 18 5.39 -2.48 -13.94
CA LYS A 18 6.25 -1.29 -13.88
C LYS A 18 7.63 -1.55 -14.49
N PHE A 19 8.13 -2.77 -14.38
CA PHE A 19 9.36 -3.24 -15.01
C PHE A 19 9.15 -3.87 -16.41
N GLY A 20 8.00 -3.60 -17.05
CA GLY A 20 7.75 -3.95 -18.44
C GLY A 20 7.29 -5.38 -18.68
N VAL A 21 6.94 -6.14 -17.63
CA VAL A 21 6.46 -7.52 -17.74
C VAL A 21 4.96 -7.59 -17.57
N SER A 22 4.28 -8.25 -18.50
CA SER A 22 2.84 -8.48 -18.44
C SER A 22 2.51 -9.82 -17.78
N VAL A 23 1.42 -9.85 -17.00
CA VAL A 23 0.87 -11.06 -16.38
C VAL A 23 -0.55 -11.25 -16.89
N GLN A 24 -0.82 -12.39 -17.50
CA GLN A 24 -2.16 -12.74 -17.96
C GLN A 24 -2.95 -13.35 -16.81
N THR A 25 -4.08 -12.74 -16.46
CA THR A 25 -5.02 -13.31 -15.48
C THR A 25 -5.97 -14.25 -16.20
N LEU A 26 -5.90 -15.55 -15.91
CA LEU A 26 -6.81 -16.54 -16.48
C LEU A 26 -8.06 -16.70 -15.60
N ILE A 27 -7.85 -16.76 -14.28
CA ILE A 27 -8.90 -16.78 -13.27
C ILE A 27 -8.42 -15.88 -12.12
N PRO A 28 -9.07 -14.73 -11.86
CA PRO A 28 -8.65 -13.81 -10.80
C PRO A 28 -8.45 -14.52 -9.46
N TYR A 29 -7.30 -14.25 -8.83
CA TYR A 29 -6.87 -14.80 -7.54
C TYR A 29 -6.80 -16.34 -7.47
N LYS A 30 -6.79 -17.02 -8.62
CA LYS A 30 -6.74 -18.49 -8.71
C LYS A 30 -5.76 -19.01 -9.74
N LYS A 31 -5.67 -18.37 -10.92
CA LYS A 31 -4.83 -18.83 -12.02
C LYS A 31 -4.30 -17.68 -12.87
N TYR A 32 -2.99 -17.65 -13.04
CA TYR A 32 -2.28 -16.66 -13.83
C TYR A 32 -1.33 -17.37 -14.79
N ASN A 33 -1.05 -16.73 -15.92
CA ASN A 33 -0.07 -17.19 -16.90
C ASN A 33 0.99 -16.09 -17.07
N VAL A 34 2.25 -16.46 -16.86
CA VAL A 34 3.40 -15.57 -16.95
C VAL A 34 4.34 -16.16 -17.99
N LEU A 35 4.37 -15.56 -19.19
CA LEU A 35 5.28 -15.97 -20.24
C LEU A 35 6.69 -15.41 -19.99
N PRO A 36 7.76 -16.11 -20.41
CA PRO A 36 9.13 -15.59 -20.34
C PRO A 36 9.24 -14.23 -21.03
N GLN A 37 9.71 -13.23 -20.28
CA GLN A 37 9.85 -11.84 -20.70
C GLN A 37 11.11 -11.24 -20.07
N ILE A 38 11.64 -10.17 -20.65
CA ILE A 38 12.80 -9.46 -20.12
C ILE A 38 12.33 -8.25 -19.31
N TYR A 39 12.69 -8.20 -18.04
CA TYR A 39 12.47 -7.03 -17.19
C TYR A 39 13.35 -5.86 -17.64
N LYS A 40 12.77 -4.66 -17.66
CA LYS A 40 13.47 -3.43 -18.02
C LYS A 40 13.76 -2.60 -16.78
N ASN A 41 14.90 -1.93 -16.76
CA ASN A 41 15.15 -0.91 -15.75
C ASN A 41 14.08 0.20 -15.83
N THR A 42 13.77 0.78 -14.68
CA THR A 42 12.78 1.84 -14.54
C THR A 42 13.05 2.61 -13.25
N THR A 43 12.53 3.82 -13.15
CA THR A 43 12.47 4.52 -11.86
C THR A 43 11.30 3.99 -11.06
N PHE A 44 11.59 3.59 -9.83
CA PHE A 44 10.61 3.02 -8.91
C PHE A 44 10.73 3.70 -7.54
N THR A 45 9.65 4.32 -7.11
CA THR A 45 9.54 4.86 -5.74
C THR A 45 9.03 3.74 -4.85
N VAL A 46 9.83 3.38 -3.85
CA VAL A 46 9.40 2.45 -2.81
C VAL A 46 8.40 3.19 -1.91
N PRO A 47 7.14 2.73 -1.81
CA PRO A 47 6.16 3.38 -0.98
C PRO A 47 6.49 3.20 0.51
N ILE A 48 5.91 4.03 1.36
CA ILE A 48 5.95 3.85 2.81
C ILE A 48 5.29 2.51 3.21
N ASP A 49 5.83 1.88 4.24
CA ASP A 49 5.27 0.66 4.81
C ASP A 49 4.07 0.99 5.72
N PHE A 50 2.86 0.67 5.25
CA PHE A 50 1.63 0.94 6.01
C PHE A 50 1.54 0.13 7.31
N SER A 51 2.12 -1.08 7.35
CA SER A 51 2.18 -1.90 8.56
C SER A 51 2.91 -1.18 9.69
N SER A 52 4.12 -0.67 9.43
CA SER A 52 4.89 0.10 10.42
C SER A 52 4.26 1.46 10.71
N LEU A 53 3.72 2.13 9.70
CA LEU A 53 3.03 3.40 9.84
C LEU A 53 1.86 3.30 10.81
N ALA A 54 1.05 2.23 10.74
CA ALA A 54 -0.09 2.02 11.62
C ALA A 54 0.30 2.08 13.12
N LEU A 55 1.49 1.60 13.48
CA LEU A 55 2.01 1.69 14.86
C LEU A 55 2.29 3.14 15.27
N ILE A 56 2.88 3.95 14.38
CA ILE A 56 3.18 5.37 14.63
C ILE A 56 1.88 6.18 14.74
N LEU A 57 0.94 5.92 13.83
CA LEU A 57 -0.37 6.56 13.85
C LEU A 57 -1.15 6.22 15.13
N SER A 58 -1.12 4.94 15.54
CA SER A 58 -1.73 4.50 16.81
C SER A 58 -1.14 5.23 18.01
N PHE A 59 0.19 5.40 18.06
CA PHE A 59 0.86 6.14 19.12
C PHE A 59 0.35 7.60 19.22
N ALA A 60 0.23 8.29 18.08
CA ALA A 60 -0.25 9.67 18.06
C ALA A 60 -1.69 9.80 18.56
N VAL A 61 -2.58 8.92 18.08
CA VAL A 61 -3.99 8.90 18.49
C VAL A 61 -4.13 8.62 19.98
N LEU A 62 -3.36 7.69 20.53
CA LEU A 62 -3.43 7.33 21.95
C LEU A 62 -2.89 8.43 22.87
N ASN A 63 -1.90 9.21 22.42
CA ASN A 63 -1.33 10.31 23.20
C ASN A 63 -2.03 11.66 22.98
N GLY A 64 -2.93 11.76 21.99
CA GLY A 64 -3.57 13.01 21.61
C GLY A 64 -2.60 14.02 20.99
N GLU A 65 -1.59 13.54 20.26
CA GLU A 65 -0.56 14.38 19.63
C GLU A 65 -0.82 14.52 18.12
N ASP A 66 -0.62 15.74 17.61
CA ASP A 66 -0.59 15.99 16.18
C ASP A 66 0.78 15.55 15.61
N ILE A 67 0.76 14.61 14.68
CA ILE A 67 1.98 14.11 14.03
C ILE A 67 1.91 14.28 12.51
N THR A 68 3.07 14.49 11.91
CA THR A 68 3.26 14.44 10.45
C THR A 68 4.32 13.41 10.13
N VAL A 69 3.94 12.35 9.42
CA VAL A 69 4.85 11.33 8.92
C VAL A 69 5.18 11.66 7.47
N LYS A 70 6.46 11.84 7.16
CA LYS A 70 6.94 12.08 5.79
C LYS A 70 7.27 10.76 5.11
N GLY A 71 6.76 10.57 3.90
CA GLY A 71 7.01 9.38 3.09
C GLY A 71 6.12 9.37 1.86
N SER A 72 6.62 8.80 0.76
CA SER A 72 5.82 8.69 -0.45
C SER A 72 4.76 7.60 -0.28
N MET A 73 3.50 7.93 -0.55
CA MET A 73 2.43 6.94 -0.55
C MET A 73 2.60 5.92 -1.67
N GLY A 74 3.24 6.33 -2.77
CA GLY A 74 3.39 5.52 -3.97
C GLY A 74 2.05 5.07 -4.55
N ASN A 75 2.11 4.11 -5.48
CA ASN A 75 0.91 3.66 -6.23
C ASN A 75 0.79 2.13 -6.21
N LEU A 76 1.48 1.46 -5.29
CA LEU A 76 1.34 0.02 -5.13
C LEU A 76 0.17 -0.28 -4.19
N PRO A 77 -0.68 -1.27 -4.50
CA PRO A 77 -1.71 -1.72 -3.57
C PRO A 77 -1.08 -2.21 -2.26
N GLN A 78 -1.49 -1.66 -1.12
CA GLN A 78 -1.14 -2.17 0.20
C GLN A 78 -2.39 -2.51 0.99
N GLY A 79 -2.43 -3.71 1.58
CA GLY A 79 -3.61 -4.15 2.34
C GLY A 79 -3.81 -3.35 3.63
N ASP A 80 -2.73 -2.88 4.23
CA ASP A 80 -2.74 -2.17 5.51
C ASP A 80 -3.19 -0.70 5.37
N GLU A 81 -3.41 -0.20 4.15
CA GLU A 81 -4.05 1.10 3.89
C GLU A 81 -5.43 1.22 4.56
N ALA A 82 -6.15 0.09 4.69
CA ALA A 82 -7.44 0.03 5.38
C ALA A 82 -7.38 0.48 6.85
N PHE A 83 -6.19 0.54 7.45
CA PHE A 83 -6.02 1.07 8.80
C PHE A 83 -6.44 2.54 8.91
N ILE A 84 -6.23 3.34 7.85
CA ILE A 84 -6.63 4.74 7.82
C ILE A 84 -8.15 4.87 7.94
N ASP A 85 -8.90 4.06 7.20
CA ASP A 85 -10.36 4.04 7.24
C ASP A 85 -10.89 3.71 8.65
N PHE A 86 -10.17 2.86 9.40
CA PHE A 86 -10.53 2.54 10.78
C PHE A 86 -10.27 3.72 11.73
N LEU A 87 -9.17 4.46 11.56
CA LEU A 87 -8.90 5.66 12.35
C LEU A 87 -9.97 6.74 12.12
N GLU A 88 -10.36 6.96 10.87
CA GLU A 88 -11.42 7.91 10.54
C GLU A 88 -12.77 7.51 11.16
N GLN A 89 -13.11 6.21 11.16
CA GLN A 89 -14.29 5.68 11.84
C GLN A 89 -14.27 5.88 13.37
N LEU A 90 -13.07 5.96 13.95
CA LEU A 90 -12.88 6.29 15.37
C LEU A 90 -12.91 7.80 15.64
N GLY A 91 -13.12 8.63 14.61
CA GLY A 91 -13.22 10.09 14.72
C GLY A 91 -11.87 10.82 14.62
N VAL A 92 -10.80 10.13 14.25
CA VAL A 92 -9.48 10.74 14.05
C VAL A 92 -9.45 11.46 12.70
N SER A 93 -8.95 12.70 12.67
CA SER A 93 -8.76 13.43 11.42
C SER A 93 -7.43 13.04 10.78
N VAL A 94 -7.48 12.28 9.69
CA VAL A 94 -6.30 11.91 8.89
C VAL A 94 -6.28 12.71 7.58
N ILE A 95 -5.12 13.29 7.25
CA ILE A 95 -4.90 14.00 5.99
C ILE A 95 -3.76 13.31 5.26
N ILE A 96 -4.03 12.84 4.04
CA ILE A 96 -3.06 12.15 3.20
C ILE A 96 -2.69 13.04 2.02
N ASP A 97 -1.40 13.30 1.86
CA ASP A 97 -0.78 13.93 0.70
C ASP A 97 0.20 12.92 0.05
N ASP A 98 0.64 13.17 -1.18
CA ASP A 98 1.52 12.26 -1.93
C ASP A 98 2.84 11.89 -1.21
N ASN A 99 3.30 12.78 -0.31
CA ASN A 99 4.59 12.68 0.37
C ASN A 99 4.50 12.78 1.90
N GLU A 100 3.29 12.87 2.46
CA GLU A 100 3.11 12.95 3.91
C GLU A 100 1.71 12.54 4.37
N ILE A 101 1.63 12.10 5.63
CA ILE A 101 0.39 11.80 6.32
C ILE A 101 0.37 12.60 7.60
N LYS A 102 -0.73 13.29 7.86
CA LYS A 102 -0.95 14.08 9.06
C LYS A 102 -2.10 13.50 9.85
N ILE A 103 -1.89 13.33 11.15
CA ILE A 103 -2.96 13.09 12.10
C ILE A 103 -3.18 14.36 12.90
N LYS A 104 -4.44 14.72 13.06
CA LYS A 104 -4.89 15.72 14.02
C LYS A 104 -5.79 15.06 15.05
N SER A 105 -5.44 15.20 16.33
CA SER A 105 -6.24 14.69 17.44
C SER A 105 -7.32 15.67 17.88
#